data_AF-A0A812SX46-F1
#
_entry.id   AF-A0A812SX46-F1
#
_cell.length_a   1.000
_cell.length_b   1.000
_cell.length_c   1.000
_cell.angle_alpha   90.00
_cell.angle_beta   90.00
_cell.angle_gamma   90.00
#
_symmetry.space_group_name_H-M   'P 1'
#
loop_
_entity.id
_entity.type
_entity.pdbx_description
1 polymer ?
#
loop_
_entity_poly.entity_id
_entity_poly.type
_entity_poly.pdbx_seq_one_letter_code
_entity_poly.pdbx_strand_id
1 'polypeptide(L)'
;MSWFPLFFCWTVSRGVWSAFRQGSFGIGDLKIMNSTHSFFTWKRNACFDKGEADFDAAHCSTEGDNSAKSLVSDDSSWIIRDTGKCKKQA
;
A
#
# COMPACT_ATOMS: atom_id res chain seq x y z
N MET A 1 38.33 -23.22 -5.37
CA MET A 1 37.69 -21.96 -4.92
C MET A 1 36.19 -22.08 -5.10
N SER A 2 35.43 -22.17 -4.01
CA SER A 2 33.96 -22.19 -4.04
C SER A 2 33.47 -20.74 -3.97
N TRP A 3 33.01 -20.21 -5.09
CA TRP A 3 32.28 -18.94 -5.13
C TRP A 3 30.87 -19.18 -4.54
N PHE A 4 30.65 -18.73 -3.30
CA PHE A 4 29.29 -18.55 -2.79
C PHE A 4 28.66 -17.37 -3.54
N PRO A 5 27.53 -17.51 -4.26
CA PRO A 5 26.82 -16.33 -4.70
C PRO A 5 26.09 -15.78 -3.48
N LEU A 6 26.54 -14.62 -3.02
CA LEU A 6 25.76 -13.72 -2.17
C LEU A 6 24.58 -13.16 -2.99
N PHE A 7 23.62 -14.01 -3.35
CA PHE A 7 22.29 -13.57 -3.74
C PHE A 7 21.36 -13.91 -2.58
N PHE A 8 21.42 -13.05 -1.56
CA PHE A 8 20.50 -13.03 -0.42
C PHE A 8 19.11 -12.70 -0.97
N CYS A 9 18.39 -13.78 -1.29
CA CYS A 9 17.41 -13.87 -2.35
C CYS A 9 16.09 -13.16 -1.98
N TRP A 10 15.84 -12.00 -2.59
CA TRP A 10 14.51 -11.39 -2.70
C TRP A 10 13.52 -12.25 -3.53
N THR A 11 13.95 -13.37 -4.14
CA THR A 11 13.39 -13.82 -5.42
C THR A 11 12.73 -15.19 -5.52
N VAL A 12 12.54 -16.04 -4.49
CA VAL A 12 11.96 -17.38 -4.79
C VAL A 12 10.74 -17.81 -3.98
N SER A 13 10.66 -17.57 -2.67
CA SER A 13 9.45 -17.92 -1.90
C SER A 13 8.86 -16.68 -1.22
N ARG A 14 7.57 -16.46 -1.42
CA ARG A 14 6.82 -15.54 -0.59
C ARG A 14 6.80 -16.17 0.81
N GLY A 15 7.58 -15.62 1.74
CA GLY A 15 7.54 -16.06 3.14
C GLY A 15 6.13 -15.86 3.70
N VAL A 16 5.74 -16.69 4.69
CA VAL A 16 4.41 -16.61 5.33
C VAL A 16 4.11 -15.25 5.97
N TRP A 17 5.15 -14.46 6.26
CA TRP A 17 5.05 -13.12 6.81
C TRP A 17 4.70 -12.04 5.77
N SER A 18 4.86 -12.32 4.47
CA SER A 18 4.48 -11.39 3.40
C SER A 18 3.08 -11.75 2.92
N ALA A 19 2.08 -10.93 3.27
CA ALA A 19 0.69 -11.13 2.82
C ALA A 19 0.46 -10.63 1.38
N PHE A 20 1.17 -9.58 0.98
CA PHE A 20 1.09 -8.97 -0.34
C PHE A 20 2.45 -8.34 -0.69
N ARG A 21 2.81 -8.35 -1.98
CA ARG A 21 4.00 -7.66 -2.52
C ARG A 21 3.78 -7.35 -3.99
N GLN A 22 4.06 -6.12 -4.39
CA GLN A 22 3.90 -5.68 -5.78
C GLN A 22 5.00 -4.69 -6.14
N GLY A 23 5.66 -4.89 -7.28
CA GLY A 23 6.67 -3.97 -7.80
C GLY A 23 6.01 -2.92 -8.70
N SER A 24 5.45 -1.87 -8.11
CA SER A 24 4.79 -0.79 -8.85
C SER A 24 4.90 0.52 -8.07
N PHE A 25 4.92 1.65 -8.76
CA PHE A 25 4.60 2.94 -8.14
C PHE A 25 3.14 2.94 -7.69
N GLY A 26 2.78 3.84 -6.78
CA GLY A 26 1.42 3.94 -6.26
C GLY A 26 1.28 4.83 -5.03
N ILE A 27 0.08 4.82 -4.45
CA ILE A 27 -0.30 5.57 -3.24
C ILE A 27 -1.00 4.66 -2.23
N GLY A 28 -0.75 4.91 -0.94
CA GLY A 28 -1.44 4.28 0.17
C GLY A 28 -2.44 5.22 0.81
N ASP A 29 -3.65 4.74 1.07
CA ASP A 29 -4.71 5.44 1.83
C ASP A 29 -4.94 4.71 3.15
N LEU A 30 -4.95 5.45 4.26
CA LEU A 30 -5.18 4.94 5.60
C LEU A 30 -6.35 5.66 6.24
N LYS A 31 -7.48 4.97 6.37
CA LYS A 31 -8.69 5.50 7.01
C LYS A 31 -8.78 5.02 8.45
N ILE A 32 -8.73 5.96 9.40
CA ILE A 32 -8.91 5.67 10.82
C ILE A 32 -10.41 5.60 11.10
N MET A 33 -10.90 4.42 11.48
CA MET A 33 -12.32 4.23 11.77
C MET A 33 -12.63 4.48 13.25
N ASN A 34 -11.76 3.96 14.14
CA ASN A 34 -11.89 4.14 15.58
C ASN A 34 -10.52 3.94 16.28
N SER A 35 -10.52 3.89 17.61
CA SER A 35 -9.30 3.74 18.41
C SER A 35 -8.56 2.41 18.20
N THR A 36 -9.20 1.40 17.61
CA THR A 36 -8.66 0.06 17.43
C THR A 36 -8.58 -0.40 15.98
N HIS A 37 -9.30 0.22 15.05
CA HIS A 37 -9.38 -0.20 13.66
C HIS A 37 -9.01 0.93 12.71
N SER A 38 -8.12 0.62 11.78
CA SER A 38 -7.90 1.42 10.58
C SER A 38 -7.92 0.53 9.36
N PHE A 39 -8.37 1.08 8.23
CA PHE A 39 -8.41 0.40 6.96
C PHE A 39 -7.33 0.95 6.06
N PHE A 40 -6.43 0.09 5.60
CA PHE A 40 -5.35 0.44 4.68
C PHE A 40 -5.70 -0.04 3.28
N THR A 41 -5.42 0.79 2.28
CA THR A 41 -5.66 0.49 0.88
C THR A 41 -4.46 0.90 0.06
N TRP A 42 -3.99 -0.02 -0.80
CA TRP A 42 -2.92 0.20 -1.76
C TRP A 42 -3.49 0.35 -3.17
N LYS A 43 -3.06 1.40 -3.88
CA LYS A 43 -3.50 1.74 -5.24
C LYS A 43 -2.27 1.98 -6.12
N ARG A 44 -2.18 1.36 -7.29
CA ARG A 44 -1.02 1.53 -8.20
C ARG A 44 -0.90 2.89 -8.86
N ASN A 45 -2.01 3.61 -8.98
CA ASN A 45 -2.02 4.92 -9.60
C ASN A 45 -2.22 5.96 -8.51
N ALA A 46 -1.25 6.86 -8.37
CA ALA A 46 -1.39 8.07 -7.57
C ALA A 46 -2.00 9.16 -8.46
N CYS A 47 -2.91 9.93 -7.88
CA CYS A 47 -3.47 11.08 -8.54
C CYS A 47 -3.01 12.34 -7.80
N PHE A 48 -2.66 13.36 -8.57
CA PHE A 48 -2.20 14.63 -8.05
C PHE A 48 -3.02 15.74 -8.70
N ASP A 49 -3.76 16.50 -7.91
CA ASP A 49 -4.39 17.75 -8.34
C ASP A 49 -3.80 18.91 -7.54
N LYS A 50 -3.55 20.05 -8.21
CA LYS A 50 -3.06 21.30 -7.58
C LYS A 50 -1.85 21.17 -6.65
N GLY A 51 -0.99 20.18 -6.90
CA GLY A 51 0.22 19.95 -6.10
C GLY A 51 0.03 19.12 -4.84
N GLU A 52 -1.17 18.58 -4.61
CA GLU A 52 -1.47 17.65 -3.53
C GLU A 52 -1.92 16.30 -4.10
N ALA A 53 -1.81 15.23 -3.31
CA ALA A 53 -2.38 13.94 -3.68
C ALA A 53 -3.90 14.05 -3.63
N ASP A 54 -4.57 13.87 -4.77
CA ASP A 54 -6.03 13.83 -4.86
C ASP A 54 -6.50 12.38 -4.76
N PHE A 55 -7.53 12.16 -3.94
CA PHE A 55 -8.15 10.86 -3.73
C PHE A 55 -9.54 10.76 -4.38
N ASP A 56 -9.94 11.76 -5.17
CA ASP A 56 -11.16 11.76 -5.98
C ASP A 56 -10.88 11.32 -7.43
N ALA A 57 -11.46 10.19 -7.83
CA ALA A 57 -11.30 9.64 -9.17
C ALA A 57 -11.82 10.54 -10.29
N ALA A 58 -12.74 11.47 -9.99
CA ALA A 58 -13.29 12.39 -10.98
C ALA A 58 -12.26 13.40 -11.52
N HIS A 59 -11.26 13.78 -10.72
CA HIS A 59 -10.24 14.76 -11.10
C HIS A 59 -8.98 14.11 -11.70
N CYS A 60 -8.93 12.79 -11.73
CA CYS A 60 -7.73 12.05 -12.06
C CYS A 60 -7.61 11.63 -13.50
N SER A 61 -8.63 11.83 -14.34
CA SER A 61 -8.63 11.35 -15.73
C SER A 61 -8.40 12.48 -16.73
N THR A 62 -7.27 12.42 -17.42
CA THR A 62 -6.95 13.21 -18.61
C THR A 62 -7.01 12.33 -19.86
N GLU A 63 -7.19 12.95 -21.03
CA GLU A 63 -7.29 12.19 -22.29
C GLU A 63 -5.94 11.54 -22.65
N GLY A 64 -5.92 10.21 -22.78
CA GLY A 64 -4.73 9.43 -23.16
C GLY A 64 -3.90 8.89 -21.98
N ASP A 65 -4.34 9.05 -20.74
CA ASP A 65 -3.68 8.51 -19.57
C ASP A 65 -4.22 7.13 -19.14
N ASN A 66 -3.56 6.49 -18.17
CA ASN A 66 -4.01 5.22 -17.60
C ASN A 66 -5.01 5.41 -16.44
N SER A 67 -5.67 6.57 -16.37
CA SER A 67 -6.44 7.00 -15.21
C SER A 67 -7.86 6.51 -15.15
N ALA A 68 -8.33 5.83 -16.20
CA ALA A 68 -9.57 5.04 -16.14
C ALA A 68 -9.54 3.97 -15.01
N LYS A 69 -8.34 3.63 -14.49
CA LYS A 69 -8.15 2.80 -13.28
C LYS A 69 -7.44 3.55 -12.15
N SER A 70 -7.39 4.88 -12.22
CA SER A 70 -6.83 5.70 -11.15
C SER A 70 -7.60 5.44 -9.86
N LEU A 71 -6.87 5.30 -8.75
CA LEU A 71 -7.43 5.06 -7.42
C LEU A 71 -8.19 3.74 -7.21
N VAL A 72 -8.15 2.80 -8.15
CA VAL A 72 -8.62 1.43 -7.91
C VAL A 72 -7.68 0.74 -6.92
N SER A 73 -8.27 0.14 -5.90
CA SER A 73 -7.54 -0.65 -4.90
C SER A 73 -7.00 -1.93 -5.53
N ASP A 74 -5.69 -2.12 -5.47
CA ASP A 74 -5.05 -3.39 -5.82
C ASP A 74 -5.00 -4.33 -4.60
N ASP A 75 -4.84 -3.78 -3.40
CA ASP A 75 -4.90 -4.54 -2.15
C ASP A 75 -5.46 -3.70 -1.00
N SER A 76 -6.05 -4.37 -0.01
CA SER A 76 -6.56 -3.71 1.18
C SER A 76 -6.47 -4.60 2.40
N SER A 77 -6.27 -4.00 3.57
CA SER A 77 -6.17 -4.74 4.82
C SER A 77 -6.71 -3.95 6.00
N TRP A 78 -7.20 -4.69 6.99
CA TRP A 78 -7.55 -4.15 8.29
C TRP A 78 -6.33 -4.17 9.20
N ILE A 79 -6.01 -3.01 9.76
CA ILE A 79 -5.03 -2.87 10.82
C ILE A 79 -5.81 -2.76 12.12
N ILE A 80 -5.71 -3.81 12.93
CA ILE A 80 -6.41 -3.92 14.22
C ILE A 80 -5.38 -3.81 15.34
N ARG A 81 -5.55 -2.80 16.19
CA ARG A 81 -4.76 -2.61 17.40
C ARG A 81 -5.39 -3.37 18.55
N ASP A 82 -4.65 -4.33 19.07
CA ASP A 82 -4.97 -4.99 20.34
C ASP A 82 -4.59 -4.09 21.52
N THR A 83 -5.59 -3.48 22.15
CA THR A 83 -5.42 -2.57 23.29
C THR A 83 -4.94 -3.26 24.56
N GLY A 84 -5.01 -4.60 24.63
CA GLY A 84 -4.53 -5.36 25.78
C GLY A 84 -3.02 -5.62 25.75
N LYS A 85 -2.40 -5.64 24.56
CA LYS A 85 -0.98 -6.03 24.37
C LYS A 85 -0.02 -4.86 24.25
N CYS A 86 -0.48 -3.70 23.77
CA CYS A 86 0.35 -2.51 23.65
C CYS A 86 -0.33 -1.32 24.34
N LYS A 87 0.09 -1.04 25.58
CA LYS A 87 -0.35 0.17 26.30
C LYS A 87 0.19 1.39 25.56
N LYS A 88 -0.64 2.43 25.40
CA LYS A 88 -0.19 3.74 24.92
C LYS A 88 0.99 4.18 25.81
N GLN A 89 2.15 4.43 25.21
CA GLN A 89 3.17 5.21 25.90
C GLN A 89 2.65 6.65 25.97
N ALA A 90 2.51 7.15 27.19
CA ALA A 90 2.05 8.50 27.48
C ALA A 90 3.13 9.54 27.14
#